data_AF-A0AAV5RQ51-F1
#
_entry.id   AF-A0AAV5RQ51-F1
#
_cell.length_a   1.000
_cell.length_b   1.000
_cell.length_c   1.000
_cell.angle_alpha   90.00
_cell.angle_beta   90.00
_cell.angle_gamma   90.00
#
_symmetry.space_group_name_H-M   'P 1'
#
loop_
_entity.id
_entity.type
_entity.pdbx_description
1 polymer ?
#
loop_
_entity_poly.entity_id
_entity_poly.type
_entity_poly.pdbx_seq_one_letter_code
_entity_poly.pdbx_strand_id
1 'polypeptide(L)'
;MDIYKLSPEEVANTLLQQTTTKQDSTVDVHSALTRLKYDKLEVSKQIEKLVKDNTTELLKYSGQMQDHSKQLQGLEPELLNVRQTNSKLESDFLIPYAKAKSLHSASMQMHETAKLSRQLSQYIQLALQVQSSDLSSETLKIKSIQGTVLLRTAVALKSLSTLSKDSELLRINAVAKFESTKPALQQKLIDACIKLVKEHDGKYNGQVKLALLSLKTIGYDSQEMVKDIIKQLVTSSAQTIAKSFSSQTSLDFSQAVSEARNRELVASSLVQVYQEVFINEQQASFLGNGFWPQVSQALNQRLKTMAVTNNPALKTMLVYKDTILQTTQSLPDVSNVLKVYMNR
;
A
#
# COMPACT_ATOMS: atom_id res chain seq x y z
N MET A 1 -19.41 29.39 -76.07
CA MET A 1 -18.07 28.95 -76.50
C MET A 1 -17.89 29.43 -77.92
N ASP A 2 -17.20 30.51 -78.27
CA ASP A 2 -16.43 31.50 -77.54
C ASP A 2 -16.77 32.86 -78.16
N ILE A 3 -17.40 33.74 -77.39
CA ILE A 3 -17.79 35.08 -77.83
C ILE A 3 -16.81 36.04 -77.15
N TYR A 4 -15.85 36.53 -77.95
CA TYR A 4 -15.10 37.78 -77.80
C TYR A 4 -14.46 38.08 -76.42
N LYS A 5 -13.26 37.54 -76.18
CA LYS A 5 -12.23 38.21 -75.36
C LYS A 5 -11.22 38.86 -76.31
N LEU A 6 -11.62 39.93 -77.00
CA LEU A 6 -10.63 40.86 -77.54
C LEU A 6 -10.44 41.95 -76.50
N SER A 7 -9.21 42.18 -76.07
CA SER A 7 -8.91 43.29 -75.18
C SER A 7 -9.22 44.62 -75.90
N PRO A 8 -9.68 45.66 -75.20
CA PRO A 8 -10.01 46.95 -75.83
C PRO A 8 -8.86 47.52 -76.67
N GLU A 9 -7.62 47.22 -76.29
CA GLU A 9 -6.38 47.63 -76.96
C GLU A 9 -6.19 46.93 -78.32
N GLU A 10 -6.47 45.62 -78.40
CA GLU A 10 -6.40 44.85 -79.65
C GLU A 10 -7.46 45.29 -80.65
N VAL A 11 -8.67 45.61 -80.17
CA VAL A 11 -9.76 46.14 -81.01
C VAL A 11 -9.39 47.52 -81.57
N ALA A 12 -8.83 48.40 -80.75
CA ALA A 12 -8.37 49.72 -81.17
C ALA A 12 -7.25 49.63 -82.22
N ASN A 13 -6.26 48.74 -82.01
CA ASN A 13 -5.18 48.51 -82.96
C ASN A 13 -5.68 47.95 -84.29
N THR A 14 -6.64 47.03 -84.25
CA THR A 14 -7.25 46.44 -85.45
C THR A 14 -8.02 47.50 -86.25
N LEU A 15 -8.78 48.38 -85.57
CA LEU A 15 -9.50 49.48 -86.21
C LEU A 15 -8.55 50.48 -86.88
N LEU A 16 -7.44 50.85 -86.22
CA LEU A 16 -6.43 51.75 -86.80
C LEU A 16 -5.74 51.13 -88.03
N GLN A 17 -5.47 49.83 -88.01
CA GLN A 17 -4.93 49.10 -89.16
C GLN A 17 -5.91 48.99 -90.32
N GLN A 18 -7.21 48.92 -90.04
CA GLN A 18 -8.27 48.85 -91.06
C GLN A 18 -8.54 50.20 -91.74
N THR A 19 -8.29 51.32 -91.05
CA THR A 19 -8.54 52.67 -91.60
C THR A 19 -7.31 53.37 -92.15
N THR A 20 -6.10 52.84 -91.91
CA THR A 20 -4.84 53.42 -92.40
C THR A 20 -4.27 52.55 -93.53
N THR A 21 -3.98 53.14 -94.69
CA THR A 21 -3.37 52.41 -95.82
C THR A 21 -1.84 52.49 -95.73
N LYS A 22 -1.10 51.47 -96.21
CA LYS A 22 0.38 51.44 -96.15
C LYS A 22 1.09 52.59 -96.90
N GLN A 23 0.34 53.44 -97.60
CA GLN A 23 0.84 54.58 -98.37
C GLN A 23 0.61 55.93 -97.66
N ASP A 24 -0.12 55.93 -96.54
CA ASP A 24 -0.40 57.15 -95.78
C ASP A 24 0.80 57.53 -94.90
N SER A 25 1.21 58.80 -94.95
CA SER A 25 2.36 59.31 -94.17
C SER A 25 2.02 59.58 -92.69
N THR A 26 0.74 59.53 -92.31
CA THR A 26 0.24 59.75 -90.96
C THR A 26 -0.92 58.81 -90.65
N VAL A 27 -1.01 58.32 -89.40
CA VAL A 27 -2.09 57.43 -88.95
C VAL A 27 -3.43 58.16 -88.94
N ASP A 28 -4.43 57.65 -89.66
CA ASP A 28 -5.78 58.24 -89.72
C ASP A 28 -6.65 57.78 -88.54
N VAL A 29 -6.50 58.50 -87.43
CA VAL A 29 -7.30 58.31 -86.21
C VAL A 29 -8.74 58.81 -86.39
N HIS A 30 -8.98 59.76 -87.30
CA HIS A 30 -10.29 60.37 -87.46
C HIS A 30 -11.31 59.41 -88.07
N SER A 31 -10.90 58.68 -89.10
CA SER A 31 -11.73 57.64 -89.73
C SER A 31 -11.97 56.46 -88.80
N ALA A 32 -10.95 56.01 -88.05
CA ALA A 32 -11.10 54.97 -87.03
C ALA A 32 -12.11 55.35 -85.94
N LEU A 33 -12.05 56.58 -85.45
CA LEU A 33 -12.96 57.10 -84.43
C LEU A 33 -14.39 57.24 -84.96
N THR A 34 -14.55 57.63 -86.23
CA THR A 34 -15.86 57.72 -86.88
C THR A 34 -16.47 56.33 -87.08
N ARG A 35 -15.67 55.34 -87.46
CA ARG A 35 -16.08 53.93 -87.55
C ARG A 35 -16.52 53.38 -86.19
N LEU A 36 -15.73 53.59 -85.15
CA LEU A 36 -16.07 53.15 -83.78
C LEU A 36 -17.38 53.78 -83.28
N LYS A 37 -17.62 55.06 -83.59
CA LYS A 37 -18.89 55.73 -83.24
C LYS A 37 -20.07 55.08 -83.98
N TYR A 38 -19.90 54.72 -85.24
CA TYR A 38 -20.93 54.00 -86.00
C TYR A 38 -21.21 52.62 -85.42
N ASP A 39 -20.16 51.84 -85.15
CA ASP A 39 -20.28 50.49 -84.59
C ASP A 39 -20.93 50.53 -83.19
N LYS A 40 -20.58 51.53 -82.36
CA LYS A 40 -21.26 51.76 -81.07
C LYS A 40 -22.76 52.00 -81.26
N LEU A 41 -23.14 52.85 -82.22
CA LEU A 41 -24.54 53.12 -82.52
C LEU A 41 -25.25 51.88 -83.07
N GLU A 42 -24.59 51.08 -83.90
CA GLU A 42 -25.14 49.84 -84.43
C GLU A 42 -25.36 48.81 -83.33
N VAL A 43 -24.38 48.60 -82.46
CA VAL A 43 -24.51 47.73 -81.27
C VAL A 43 -25.63 48.24 -80.37
N SER A 44 -25.72 49.54 -80.11
CA SER A 44 -26.85 50.10 -79.34
C SER A 44 -28.19 49.82 -80.00
N LYS A 45 -28.32 49.97 -81.32
CA LYS A 45 -29.55 49.63 -82.06
C LYS A 45 -29.86 48.14 -82.03
N GLN A 46 -28.85 47.28 -82.16
CA GLN A 46 -29.01 45.83 -82.07
C GLN A 46 -29.44 45.40 -80.66
N ILE A 47 -28.85 45.99 -79.62
CA ILE A 47 -29.27 45.79 -78.23
C ILE A 47 -30.70 46.27 -78.05
N GLU A 48 -31.05 47.47 -78.52
CA GLU A 48 -32.42 47.98 -78.44
C GLU A 48 -33.43 47.07 -79.14
N LYS A 49 -33.05 46.53 -80.31
CA LYS A 49 -33.85 45.56 -81.05
C LYS A 49 -34.00 44.25 -80.28
N LEU A 50 -32.90 43.68 -79.78
CA LEU A 50 -32.93 42.45 -78.98
C LEU A 50 -33.74 42.63 -77.69
N VAL A 51 -33.62 43.78 -77.03
CA VAL A 51 -34.41 44.11 -75.84
C VAL A 51 -35.89 44.20 -76.20
N LYS A 52 -36.24 44.87 -77.31
CA LYS A 52 -37.63 44.95 -77.79
C LYS A 52 -38.20 43.58 -78.14
N ASP A 53 -37.45 42.79 -78.92
CA ASP A 53 -37.87 41.47 -79.41
C ASP A 53 -38.03 40.46 -78.25
N ASN A 54 -37.21 40.58 -77.19
CA ASN A 54 -37.21 39.67 -76.04
C ASN A 54 -37.75 40.31 -74.75
N THR A 55 -38.54 41.39 -74.86
CA THR A 55 -39.04 42.14 -73.69
C THR A 55 -39.79 41.22 -72.71
N THR A 56 -40.57 40.28 -73.23
CA THR A 56 -41.37 39.33 -72.44
C THR A 56 -40.51 38.35 -71.65
N GLU A 57 -39.44 37.83 -72.24
CA GLU A 57 -38.48 36.94 -71.57
C GLU A 57 -37.68 37.70 -70.50
N LEU A 58 -37.21 38.90 -70.82
CA LEU A 58 -36.50 39.76 -69.86
C LEU A 58 -37.37 40.10 -68.65
N LEU A 59 -38.66 40.40 -68.85
CA LEU A 59 -39.62 40.62 -67.77
C LEU A 59 -39.86 39.35 -66.95
N LYS A 60 -39.95 38.18 -67.59
CA LYS A 60 -40.09 36.88 -66.91
C LYS A 60 -38.87 36.56 -66.05
N TYR A 61 -37.66 36.76 -66.58
CA TYR A 61 -36.41 36.56 -65.82
C TYR A 61 -36.26 37.56 -64.69
N SER A 62 -36.64 38.83 -64.91
CA SER A 62 -36.67 39.85 -63.85
C SER A 62 -37.64 39.47 -62.73
N GLY A 63 -38.83 38.98 -63.08
CA GLY A 63 -39.80 38.44 -62.12
C GLY A 63 -39.26 37.24 -61.33
N GLN A 64 -38.66 36.26 -62.01
CA GLN A 64 -38.03 35.09 -61.37
C GLN A 64 -36.86 35.48 -60.45
N MET A 65 -36.00 36.41 -60.87
CA MET A 65 -34.92 36.95 -60.04
C MET A 65 -35.47 37.63 -58.79
N GLN A 66 -36.57 38.38 -58.92
CA GLN A 66 -37.23 39.03 -57.80
C GLN A 66 -37.87 38.01 -56.85
N ASP A 67 -38.50 36.96 -57.37
CA ASP A 67 -39.10 35.90 -56.57
C ASP A 67 -38.05 35.06 -55.82
N HIS A 68 -36.94 34.71 -56.48
CA HIS A 68 -35.81 34.06 -55.82
C HIS A 68 -35.14 34.95 -54.77
N SER A 69 -35.00 36.25 -55.05
CA SER A 69 -34.51 37.22 -54.07
C SER A 69 -35.42 37.29 -52.83
N LYS A 70 -36.75 37.25 -53.01
CA LYS A 70 -37.71 37.21 -51.91
C LYS A 70 -37.64 35.90 -51.13
N GLN A 71 -37.49 34.76 -51.80
CA GLN A 71 -37.30 33.45 -51.16
C GLN A 71 -36.01 33.41 -50.34
N LEU A 72 -34.91 33.95 -50.87
CA LEU A 72 -33.63 34.05 -50.16
C LEU A 72 -33.73 34.97 -48.93
N GLN A 73 -34.42 36.11 -49.05
CA GLN A 73 -34.71 36.98 -47.90
C GLN A 73 -35.58 36.28 -46.85
N GLY A 74 -36.49 35.39 -47.27
CA GLY A 74 -37.30 34.58 -46.35
C GLY A 74 -36.51 33.52 -45.59
N LEU A 75 -35.39 33.03 -46.13
CA LEU A 75 -34.48 32.07 -45.50
C LEU A 75 -33.52 32.70 -44.49
N GLU A 76 -33.22 33.99 -44.64
CA GLU A 76 -32.36 34.74 -43.74
C GLU A 76 -32.80 34.70 -42.25
N PRO A 77 -34.08 34.90 -41.90
CA PRO A 77 -34.54 34.76 -40.51
C PRO A 77 -34.45 33.32 -39.98
N GLU A 78 -34.67 32.31 -40.82
CA GLU A 78 -34.51 30.90 -40.41
C GLU A 78 -33.04 30.58 -40.10
N LEU A 79 -32.13 31.07 -40.94
CA LEU A 79 -30.69 30.88 -40.77
C LEU A 79 -30.16 31.65 -39.54
N LEU A 80 -30.71 32.83 -39.27
CA LEU A 80 -30.47 33.57 -38.02
C LEU A 80 -30.98 32.80 -36.80
N ASN A 81 -32.18 32.22 -36.88
CA ASN A 81 -32.74 31.42 -35.79
C ASN A 81 -31.88 30.18 -35.49
N VAL A 82 -31.42 29.46 -36.52
CA VAL A 82 -30.50 28.32 -36.36
C VAL A 82 -29.18 28.75 -35.72
N ARG A 83 -28.59 29.87 -36.17
CA ARG A 83 -27.36 30.41 -35.57
C ARG A 83 -27.56 30.78 -34.10
N GLN A 84 -28.67 31.44 -33.77
CA GLN A 84 -29.02 31.77 -32.39
C GLN A 84 -29.23 30.52 -31.53
N THR A 85 -29.92 29.51 -32.08
CA THR A 85 -30.18 28.25 -31.36
C THR A 85 -28.89 27.48 -31.12
N ASN A 86 -27.99 27.44 -32.10
CA ASN A 86 -26.68 26.80 -31.95
C ASN A 86 -25.78 27.56 -30.95
N SER A 87 -25.80 28.90 -31.00
CA SER A 87 -25.07 29.73 -30.03
C SER A 87 -25.60 29.54 -28.60
N LYS A 88 -26.91 29.42 -28.43
CA LYS A 88 -27.53 29.07 -27.13
C LYS A 88 -27.13 27.67 -26.68
N LEU A 89 -27.14 26.69 -27.59
CA LEU A 89 -26.72 25.33 -27.26
C LEU A 89 -25.26 25.30 -26.75
N GLU A 90 -24.40 26.06 -27.41
CA GLU A 90 -23.00 26.19 -27.03
C GLU A 90 -22.83 26.88 -25.66
N SER A 91 -23.52 27.99 -25.44
CA SER A 91 -23.44 28.73 -24.17
C SER A 91 -24.06 27.99 -22.99
N ASP A 92 -25.20 27.34 -23.22
CA ASP A 92 -26.04 26.81 -22.15
C ASP A 92 -25.70 25.36 -21.80
N PHE A 93 -25.12 24.61 -22.74
CA PHE A 93 -24.82 23.19 -22.54
C PHE A 93 -23.34 22.84 -22.69
N LEU A 94 -22.69 23.21 -23.79
CA LEU A 94 -21.31 22.80 -24.05
C LEU A 94 -20.32 23.43 -23.06
N ILE A 95 -20.41 24.75 -22.85
CA ILE A 95 -19.52 25.45 -21.92
C ILE A 95 -19.72 24.95 -20.47
N PRO A 96 -20.94 24.86 -19.93
CA PRO A 96 -21.17 24.32 -18.59
C PRO A 96 -20.73 22.88 -18.44
N TYR A 97 -20.95 22.03 -19.46
CA TYR A 97 -20.48 20.64 -19.45
C TYR A 97 -18.95 20.56 -19.38
N ALA A 98 -18.24 21.35 -20.21
CA ALA A 98 -16.78 21.39 -20.18
C ALA A 98 -16.26 21.85 -18.80
N LYS A 99 -16.88 22.89 -18.22
CA LYS A 99 -16.58 23.35 -16.86
C LYS A 99 -16.85 22.26 -15.82
N ALA A 100 -17.99 21.58 -15.87
CA ALA A 100 -18.33 20.49 -14.97
C ALA A 100 -17.33 19.33 -15.07
N LYS A 101 -16.89 18.98 -16.28
CA LYS A 101 -15.86 17.96 -16.50
C LYS A 101 -14.52 18.36 -15.89
N SER A 102 -14.10 19.62 -16.07
CA SER A 102 -12.86 20.11 -15.42
C SER A 102 -12.98 20.10 -13.89
N LEU A 103 -14.13 20.49 -13.35
CA LEU A 103 -14.38 20.50 -11.90
C LEU A 103 -14.40 19.08 -11.34
N HIS A 104 -15.01 18.13 -12.06
CA HIS A 104 -15.00 16.72 -11.69
C HIS A 104 -13.58 16.16 -11.68
N SER A 105 -12.77 16.44 -12.72
CA SER A 105 -11.37 16.04 -12.76
C SER A 105 -10.57 16.61 -11.58
N ALA A 106 -10.75 17.89 -11.27
CA ALA A 106 -10.10 18.52 -10.12
C ALA A 106 -10.56 17.88 -8.80
N SER A 107 -11.85 17.61 -8.65
CA SER A 107 -12.41 16.95 -7.47
C SER A 107 -11.85 15.53 -7.27
N MET A 108 -11.70 14.76 -8.36
CA MET A 108 -11.09 13.43 -8.31
C MET A 108 -9.63 13.49 -7.87
N GLN A 109 -8.83 14.41 -8.44
CA GLN A 109 -7.44 14.60 -8.04
C GLN A 109 -7.32 15.05 -6.58
N MET A 110 -8.20 15.95 -6.11
CA MET A 110 -8.25 16.35 -4.71
C MET A 110 -8.62 15.19 -3.79
N HIS A 111 -9.56 14.33 -4.22
CA HIS A 111 -9.95 13.14 -3.46
C HIS A 111 -8.81 12.14 -3.33
N GLU A 112 -8.11 11.84 -4.43
CA GLU A 112 -6.93 10.96 -4.45
C GLU A 112 -5.83 11.51 -3.55
N THR A 113 -5.54 12.81 -3.65
CA THR A 113 -4.55 13.50 -2.81
C THR A 113 -4.94 13.45 -1.33
N ALA A 114 -6.22 13.68 -1.00
CA ALA A 114 -6.72 13.61 0.37
C ALA A 114 -6.66 12.18 0.93
N LYS A 115 -6.99 11.18 0.11
CA LYS A 115 -6.88 9.75 0.47
C LYS A 115 -5.43 9.39 0.80
N LEU A 116 -4.49 9.73 -0.09
CA LEU A 116 -3.06 9.48 0.10
C LEU A 116 -2.52 10.23 1.33
N SER A 117 -2.93 11.48 1.54
CA SER A 117 -2.55 12.26 2.72
C SER A 117 -3.06 11.63 4.03
N ARG A 118 -4.30 11.12 4.05
CA ARG A 118 -4.84 10.41 5.22
C ARG A 118 -4.08 9.11 5.50
N GLN A 119 -3.78 8.33 4.47
CA GLN A 119 -3.00 7.10 4.61
C GLN A 119 -1.58 7.40 5.10
N LEU A 120 -0.92 8.42 4.55
CA LEU A 120 0.38 8.88 5.01
C LEU A 120 0.35 9.37 6.46
N SER A 121 -0.68 10.13 6.84
CA SER A 121 -0.84 10.62 8.22
C SER A 121 -1.02 9.46 9.21
N GLN A 122 -1.84 8.47 8.86
CA GLN A 122 -2.00 7.25 9.66
C GLN A 122 -0.68 6.47 9.76
N TYR A 123 0.04 6.34 8.64
CA TYR A 123 1.35 5.68 8.61
C TYR A 123 2.34 6.37 9.54
N ILE A 124 2.46 7.70 9.45
CA ILE A 124 3.38 8.48 10.28
C ILE A 124 3.01 8.37 11.76
N GLN A 125 1.72 8.45 12.11
CA GLN A 125 1.28 8.29 13.49
C GLN A 125 1.66 6.92 14.07
N LEU A 126 1.45 5.85 13.30
CA LEU A 126 1.84 4.50 13.69
C LEU A 126 3.37 4.34 13.76
N ALA A 127 4.10 4.92 12.81
CA ALA A 127 5.57 4.90 12.81
C ALA A 127 6.16 5.63 14.03
N LEU A 128 5.63 6.79 14.37
CA LEU A 128 5.99 7.54 15.58
C LEU A 128 5.63 6.75 16.85
N GLN A 129 4.49 6.07 16.87
CA GLN A 129 4.11 5.23 17.99
C GLN A 129 5.10 4.08 18.20
N VAL A 130 5.60 3.46 17.13
CA VAL A 130 6.62 2.41 17.20
C VAL A 130 7.97 3.00 17.66
N GLN A 131 8.37 4.16 17.15
CA GLN A 131 9.66 4.79 17.51
C GLN A 131 9.69 5.36 18.93
N SER A 132 8.57 5.95 19.39
CA SER A 132 8.42 6.50 20.75
C SER A 132 8.27 5.43 21.81
N SER A 133 7.95 4.20 21.40
CA SER A 133 7.92 3.08 22.32
C SER A 133 9.36 2.72 22.67
N ASP A 134 9.76 3.13 23.87
CA ASP A 134 11.06 2.79 24.43
C ASP A 134 11.12 1.28 24.71
N LEU A 135 11.80 0.56 23.81
CA LEU A 135 12.08 -0.87 23.92
C LEU A 135 13.33 -1.13 24.79
N SER A 136 13.91 -0.10 25.40
CA SER A 136 15.06 -0.25 26.28
C SER A 136 14.69 -0.95 27.59
N SER A 137 15.66 -1.65 28.17
CA SER A 137 15.48 -2.44 29.39
C SER A 137 15.14 -1.62 30.64
N GLU A 138 15.18 -0.29 30.57
CA GLU A 138 15.11 0.58 31.75
C GLU A 138 13.68 1.07 32.07
N THR A 139 12.91 1.40 31.04
CA THR A 139 11.45 1.61 31.09
C THR A 139 10.68 0.31 31.35
N LEU A 140 11.31 -0.81 30.98
CA LEU A 140 10.91 -2.18 31.23
C LEU A 140 11.13 -2.65 32.70
N LYS A 141 11.28 -1.74 33.68
CA LYS A 141 11.35 -2.12 35.10
C LYS A 141 9.98 -2.22 35.77
N ILE A 142 8.96 -1.54 35.24
CA ILE A 142 7.60 -1.58 35.77
C ILE A 142 6.85 -2.74 35.12
N LYS A 143 6.98 -3.94 35.71
CA LYS A 143 6.39 -5.20 35.21
C LYS A 143 4.99 -5.00 34.61
N SER A 144 4.07 -4.36 35.33
CA SER A 144 2.66 -4.18 34.92
C SER A 144 2.40 -3.50 33.57
N ILE A 145 3.29 -2.61 33.10
CA ILE A 145 3.07 -1.78 31.90
C ILE A 145 3.77 -2.39 30.67
N GLN A 146 4.71 -3.30 30.86
CA GLN A 146 5.57 -3.80 29.78
C GLN A 146 4.81 -4.58 28.72
N GLY A 147 3.95 -5.52 29.14
CA GLY A 147 3.23 -6.38 28.22
C GLY A 147 2.27 -5.60 27.31
N THR A 148 1.67 -4.52 27.81
CA THR A 148 0.71 -3.70 27.03
C THR A 148 1.43 -2.83 26.00
N VAL A 149 2.60 -2.27 26.35
CA VAL A 149 3.43 -1.49 25.41
C VAL A 149 3.96 -2.38 24.28
N LEU A 150 4.41 -3.60 24.59
CA LEU A 150 4.88 -4.57 23.59
C LEU A 150 3.76 -5.04 22.66
N LEU A 151 2.56 -5.29 23.19
CA LEU A 151 1.43 -5.65 22.33
C LEU A 151 1.03 -4.49 21.43
N ARG A 152 0.99 -3.27 21.97
CA ARG A 152 0.62 -2.07 21.21
C ARG A 152 1.58 -1.80 20.06
N THR A 153 2.88 -1.97 20.30
CA THR A 153 3.92 -1.85 19.26
C THR A 153 3.83 -2.98 18.24
N ALA A 154 3.60 -4.22 18.66
CA ALA A 154 3.40 -5.35 17.75
C ALA A 154 2.19 -5.15 16.82
N VAL A 155 1.07 -4.68 17.37
CA VAL A 155 -0.14 -4.36 16.59
C VAL A 155 0.12 -3.20 15.63
N ALA A 156 0.83 -2.14 16.07
CA ALA A 156 1.20 -1.01 15.22
C ALA A 156 2.15 -1.42 14.08
N LEU A 157 3.13 -2.30 14.34
CA LEU A 157 4.00 -2.85 13.30
C LEU A 157 3.22 -3.70 12.29
N LYS A 158 2.24 -4.49 12.76
CA LYS A 158 1.37 -5.26 11.88
C LYS A 158 0.48 -4.36 11.02
N SER A 159 -0.12 -3.32 11.60
CA SER A 159 -0.96 -2.38 10.83
C SER A 159 -0.14 -1.57 9.82
N LEU A 160 1.11 -1.21 10.16
CA LEU A 160 2.06 -0.65 9.20
C LEU A 160 2.36 -1.62 8.06
N SER A 161 2.54 -2.92 8.37
CA SER A 161 2.75 -3.94 7.32
C SER A 161 1.53 -4.11 6.42
N THR A 162 0.31 -3.91 6.91
CA THR A 162 -0.90 -3.95 6.07
C THR A 162 -1.05 -2.71 5.20
N LEU A 163 -0.74 -1.53 5.73
CA LEU A 163 -0.79 -0.26 4.98
C LEU A 163 0.31 -0.19 3.91
N SER A 164 1.48 -0.75 4.20
CA SER A 164 2.63 -0.81 3.29
C SER A 164 2.42 -1.73 2.07
N LYS A 165 1.40 -2.60 2.09
CA LYS A 165 1.01 -3.38 0.90
C LYS A 165 0.47 -2.49 -0.22
N ASP A 166 -0.03 -1.31 0.11
CA ASP A 166 -0.46 -0.33 -0.89
C ASP A 166 0.77 0.32 -1.54
N SER A 167 1.08 -0.11 -2.77
CA SER A 167 2.29 0.24 -3.53
C SER A 167 2.56 1.76 -3.66
N GLU A 168 1.52 2.59 -3.56
CA GLU A 168 1.62 4.05 -3.73
C GLU A 168 2.35 4.74 -2.57
N LEU A 169 2.23 4.21 -1.34
CA LEU A 169 2.85 4.80 -0.16
C LEU A 169 4.37 4.56 -0.12
N LEU A 170 4.82 3.41 -0.66
CA LEU A 170 6.24 3.05 -0.72
C LEU A 170 7.06 3.99 -1.61
N ARG A 171 6.42 4.70 -2.54
CA ARG A 171 7.08 5.69 -3.40
C ARG A 171 7.46 6.97 -2.63
N ILE A 172 6.90 7.18 -1.45
CA ILE A 172 7.20 8.34 -0.60
C ILE A 172 8.49 8.07 0.17
N ASN A 173 9.50 8.93 -0.02
CA ASN A 173 10.84 8.76 0.55
C ASN A 173 10.85 8.56 2.07
N ALA A 174 9.98 9.27 2.81
CA ALA A 174 9.85 9.11 4.26
C ALA A 174 9.40 7.70 4.67
N VAL A 175 8.45 7.12 3.93
CA VAL A 175 7.94 5.75 4.15
C VAL A 175 9.02 4.73 3.79
N ALA A 176 9.71 4.92 2.67
CA ALA A 176 10.81 4.05 2.26
C ALA A 176 11.95 4.00 3.29
N LYS A 177 12.34 5.15 3.86
CA LYS A 177 13.31 5.22 4.95
C LYS A 177 12.85 4.45 6.18
N PHE A 178 11.59 4.60 6.60
CA PHE A 178 11.07 3.87 7.75
C PHE A 178 11.02 2.36 7.51
N GLU A 179 10.55 1.91 6.34
CA GLU A 179 10.52 0.49 5.99
C GLU A 179 11.90 -0.16 6.03
N SER A 180 12.97 0.56 5.67
CA SER A 180 14.34 0.04 5.80
C SER A 180 14.76 -0.22 7.26
N THR A 181 14.22 0.54 8.22
CA THR A 181 14.54 0.43 9.65
C THR A 181 13.62 -0.52 10.43
N LYS A 182 12.46 -0.83 9.86
CA LYS A 182 11.43 -1.67 10.48
C LYS A 182 11.92 -3.08 10.86
N PRO A 183 12.72 -3.81 10.07
CA PRO A 183 13.24 -5.12 10.48
C PRO A 183 14.08 -5.06 11.76
N ALA A 184 14.90 -4.02 11.92
CA ALA A 184 15.71 -3.84 13.11
C ALA A 184 14.84 -3.56 14.35
N LEU A 185 13.76 -2.78 14.20
CA LEU A 185 12.80 -2.55 15.28
C LEU A 185 12.00 -3.81 15.62
N GLN A 186 11.62 -4.60 14.63
CA GLN A 186 10.96 -5.88 14.82
C GLN A 186 11.87 -6.85 15.59
N GLN A 187 13.17 -6.90 15.27
CA GLN A 187 14.11 -7.74 16.00
C GLN A 187 14.25 -7.30 17.46
N LYS A 188 14.40 -5.98 17.72
CA LYS A 188 14.43 -5.45 19.09
C LYS A 188 13.18 -5.81 19.89
N LEU A 189 12.00 -5.77 19.26
CA LEU A 189 10.74 -6.14 19.88
C LEU A 189 10.69 -7.65 20.20
N ILE A 190 11.17 -8.50 19.30
CA ILE A 190 11.30 -9.94 19.52
C ILE A 190 12.23 -10.20 20.72
N ASP A 191 13.40 -9.57 20.75
CA ASP A 191 14.38 -9.73 21.82
C ASP A 191 13.80 -9.30 23.19
N ALA A 192 13.07 -8.18 23.22
CA ALA A 192 12.39 -7.70 24.43
C ALA A 192 11.29 -8.67 24.91
N CYS A 193 10.50 -9.22 23.98
CA CYS A 193 9.50 -10.23 24.30
C CYS A 193 10.15 -11.52 24.83
N ILE A 194 11.22 -12.00 24.20
CA ILE A 194 11.97 -13.18 24.65
C ILE A 194 12.53 -12.96 26.05
N LYS A 195 13.10 -11.78 26.31
CA LYS A 195 13.64 -11.43 27.62
C LYS A 195 12.56 -11.51 28.72
N LEU A 196 11.37 -10.96 28.46
CA LEU A 196 10.26 -11.03 29.40
C LEU A 196 9.77 -12.45 29.67
N VAL A 197 9.73 -13.29 28.63
CA VAL A 197 9.33 -14.70 28.81
C VAL A 197 10.40 -15.47 29.59
N LYS A 198 11.69 -15.15 29.41
CA LYS A 198 12.80 -15.74 30.17
C LYS A 198 12.83 -15.32 31.63
N GLU A 199 12.49 -14.08 31.93
CA GLU A 199 12.44 -13.53 33.30
C GLU A 199 11.12 -13.85 34.04
N HIS A 200 10.38 -14.86 33.57
CA HIS A 200 9.10 -15.24 34.15
C HIS A 200 9.25 -15.87 35.54
N ASP A 201 8.74 -15.18 36.55
CA ASP A 201 8.75 -15.62 37.96
C ASP A 201 7.47 -16.35 38.39
N GLY A 202 6.53 -16.64 37.48
CA GLY A 202 5.24 -17.28 37.80
C GLY A 202 4.15 -16.36 38.36
N LYS A 203 4.49 -15.13 38.78
CA LYS A 203 3.54 -14.17 39.39
C LYS A 203 2.79 -13.30 38.37
N TYR A 204 3.36 -13.06 37.19
CA TYR A 204 2.87 -12.08 36.21
C TYR A 204 2.43 -12.73 34.89
N ASN A 205 1.60 -13.78 34.95
CA ASN A 205 1.11 -14.53 33.79
C ASN A 205 0.46 -13.63 32.71
N GLY A 206 -0.21 -12.55 33.11
CA GLY A 206 -0.83 -11.60 32.18
C GLY A 206 0.17 -10.90 31.25
N GLN A 207 1.38 -10.59 31.71
CA GLN A 207 2.39 -9.91 30.88
C GLN A 207 3.05 -10.88 29.91
N VAL A 208 3.33 -12.10 30.37
CA VAL A 208 3.85 -13.18 29.52
C VAL A 208 2.84 -13.53 28.44
N LYS A 209 1.54 -13.56 28.79
CA LYS A 209 0.45 -13.72 27.82
C LYS A 209 0.48 -12.63 26.75
N LEU A 210 0.62 -11.37 27.15
CA LEU A 210 0.70 -10.24 26.22
C LEU A 210 1.97 -10.30 25.36
N ALA A 211 3.12 -10.68 25.91
CA ALA A 211 4.37 -10.85 25.17
C ALA A 211 4.28 -11.98 24.14
N LEU A 212 3.69 -13.13 24.51
CA LEU A 212 3.44 -14.24 23.58
C LEU A 212 2.43 -13.86 22.49
N LEU A 213 1.40 -13.10 22.82
CA LEU A 213 0.45 -12.56 21.84
C LEU A 213 1.13 -11.56 20.89
N SER A 214 2.09 -10.78 21.39
CA SER A 214 2.91 -9.86 20.59
C SER A 214 3.73 -10.63 19.55
N LEU A 215 4.42 -11.70 19.98
CA LEU A 215 5.19 -12.58 19.09
C LEU A 215 4.31 -13.25 18.03
N LYS A 216 3.13 -13.75 18.43
CA LYS A 216 2.13 -14.30 17.49
C LYS A 216 1.66 -13.27 16.48
N THR A 217 1.45 -12.03 16.90
CA THR A 217 0.98 -10.94 16.04
C THR A 217 2.00 -10.61 14.95
N ILE A 218 3.29 -10.69 15.28
CA ILE A 218 4.43 -10.48 14.38
C ILE A 218 4.68 -11.68 13.46
N GLY A 219 4.17 -12.87 13.82
CA GLY A 219 4.36 -14.12 13.08
C GLY A 219 5.65 -14.85 13.44
N TYR A 220 6.20 -14.61 14.64
CA TYR A 220 7.38 -15.32 15.14
C TYR A 220 6.98 -16.68 15.73
N ASP A 221 7.74 -17.73 15.43
CA ASP A 221 7.55 -19.05 16.03
C ASP A 221 8.13 -19.09 17.45
N SER A 222 7.25 -18.94 18.45
CA SER A 222 7.62 -18.96 19.87
C SER A 222 7.81 -20.38 20.42
N GLN A 223 7.55 -21.43 19.64
CA GLN A 223 7.53 -22.80 20.17
C GLN A 223 8.92 -23.30 20.59
N GLU A 224 9.94 -23.12 19.75
CA GLU A 224 11.32 -23.53 20.09
C GLU A 224 11.87 -22.75 21.28
N MET A 225 11.57 -21.46 21.34
CA MET A 225 11.97 -20.60 22.45
C MET A 225 11.39 -21.07 23.79
N VAL A 226 10.09 -21.38 23.84
CA VAL A 226 9.45 -21.89 25.06
C VAL A 226 10.00 -23.26 25.45
N LYS A 227 10.26 -24.14 24.47
CA LYS A 227 10.91 -25.44 24.72
C LYS A 227 12.28 -25.27 25.37
N ASP A 228 13.10 -24.35 24.88
CA ASP A 228 14.45 -24.13 25.40
C ASP A 228 14.44 -23.53 26.80
N ILE A 229 13.49 -22.64 27.10
CA ILE A 229 13.29 -22.12 28.46
C ILE A 229 12.94 -23.25 29.43
N ILE A 230 12.00 -24.13 29.05
CA ILE A 230 11.61 -25.28 29.88
C ILE A 230 12.80 -26.24 30.07
N LYS A 231 13.55 -26.55 29.01
CA LYS A 231 14.77 -27.38 29.11
C LYS A 231 15.82 -26.76 30.04
N GLN A 232 15.99 -25.44 30.00
CA GLN A 232 16.90 -24.73 30.92
C GLN A 232 16.43 -24.85 32.37
N LEU A 233 15.13 -24.66 32.65
CA LEU A 233 14.56 -24.86 33.98
C LEU A 233 14.76 -26.29 34.47
N VAL A 234 14.43 -27.30 33.65
CA VAL A 234 14.65 -28.73 33.95
C VAL A 234 16.12 -29.01 34.26
N THR A 235 17.02 -28.55 33.39
CA THR A 235 18.46 -28.76 33.56
C THR A 235 18.93 -28.12 34.86
N SER A 236 18.54 -26.86 35.12
CA SER A 236 18.89 -26.12 36.34
C SER A 236 18.43 -26.84 37.60
N SER A 237 17.20 -27.38 37.61
CA SER A 237 16.64 -28.14 38.73
C SER A 237 17.41 -29.42 38.97
N ALA A 238 17.73 -30.18 37.92
CA ALA A 238 18.58 -31.36 38.04
C ALA A 238 19.99 -31.00 38.54
N GLN A 239 20.52 -29.82 38.20
CA GLN A 239 21.81 -29.36 38.75
C GLN A 239 21.74 -29.02 40.22
N THR A 240 20.73 -28.27 40.66
CA THR A 240 20.54 -27.88 42.06
C THR A 240 20.38 -29.12 42.94
N ILE A 241 19.57 -30.09 42.51
CA ILE A 241 19.39 -31.37 43.21
C ILE A 241 20.68 -32.21 43.21
N ALA A 242 21.41 -32.28 42.09
CA ALA A 242 22.67 -33.02 42.05
C ALA A 242 23.75 -32.41 42.96
N LYS A 243 23.80 -31.08 43.06
CA LYS A 243 24.75 -30.36 43.92
C LYS A 243 24.43 -30.54 45.41
N SER A 244 23.16 -30.64 45.80
CA SER A 244 22.80 -30.84 47.21
C SER A 244 23.24 -32.21 47.75
N PHE A 245 23.54 -33.21 46.91
CA PHE A 245 24.16 -34.45 47.37
C PHE A 245 25.62 -34.29 47.83
N SER A 246 26.29 -33.23 47.38
CA SER A 246 27.67 -32.94 47.77
C SER A 246 27.78 -32.12 49.06
N SER A 247 26.66 -31.57 49.55
CA SER A 247 26.66 -30.82 50.81
C SER A 247 26.52 -31.75 52.01
N GLN A 248 27.04 -31.31 53.16
CA GLN A 248 27.09 -32.11 54.40
C GLN A 248 25.80 -32.03 55.22
N THR A 249 24.72 -31.43 54.69
CA THR A 249 23.47 -31.24 55.44
C THR A 249 22.23 -31.68 54.65
N SER A 250 21.28 -32.32 55.34
CA SER A 250 19.99 -32.73 54.76
C SER A 250 19.06 -31.54 54.45
N LEU A 251 19.31 -30.37 55.06
CA LEU A 251 18.55 -29.14 54.86
C LEU A 251 18.74 -28.57 53.45
N ASP A 252 19.97 -28.68 52.90
CA ASP A 252 20.27 -28.22 51.55
C ASP A 252 19.54 -29.06 50.49
N PHE A 253 19.29 -30.35 50.77
CA PHE A 253 18.54 -31.21 49.87
C PHE A 253 17.06 -30.84 49.82
N SER A 254 16.43 -30.60 50.97
CA SER A 254 15.02 -30.18 51.02
C SER A 254 14.82 -28.79 50.39
N GLN A 255 15.77 -27.88 50.59
CA GLN A 255 15.77 -26.57 49.92
C GLN A 255 15.94 -26.70 48.40
N ALA A 256 16.85 -27.57 47.93
CA ALA A 256 17.04 -27.84 46.50
C ALA A 256 15.77 -28.43 45.83
N VAL A 257 15.07 -29.32 46.53
CA VAL A 257 13.79 -29.89 46.05
C VAL A 257 12.69 -28.84 46.03
N SER A 258 12.62 -27.97 47.05
CA SER A 258 11.69 -26.84 47.10
C SER A 258 11.92 -25.84 45.95
N GLU A 259 13.18 -25.50 45.66
CA GLU A 259 13.54 -24.67 44.51
C GLU A 259 13.17 -25.31 43.17
N ALA A 260 13.38 -26.62 43.03
CA ALA A 260 12.97 -27.37 41.83
C ALA A 260 11.44 -27.36 41.66
N ARG A 261 10.68 -27.43 42.75
CA ARG A 261 9.21 -27.34 42.75
C ARG A 261 8.71 -25.93 42.39
N ASN A 262 9.39 -24.89 42.85
CA ASN A 262 9.09 -23.51 42.41
C ASN A 262 9.30 -23.36 40.89
N ARG A 263 10.37 -23.96 40.34
CA ARG A 263 10.62 -23.97 38.88
C ARG A 263 9.59 -24.79 38.11
N GLU A 264 9.07 -25.88 38.69
CA GLU A 264 7.93 -26.63 38.12
C GLU A 264 6.69 -25.75 38.00
N LEU A 265 6.33 -25.02 39.07
CA LEU A 265 5.18 -24.12 39.07
C LEU A 265 5.33 -23.03 37.98
N VAL A 266 6.54 -22.47 37.83
CA VAL A 266 6.85 -21.51 36.76
C VAL A 266 6.68 -22.16 35.38
N ALA A 267 7.24 -23.36 35.16
CA ALA A 267 7.11 -24.07 33.89
C ALA A 267 5.65 -24.41 33.56
N SER A 268 4.87 -24.90 34.54
CA SER A 268 3.45 -25.22 34.39
C SER A 268 2.62 -23.97 34.06
N SER A 269 2.87 -22.86 34.77
CA SER A 269 2.22 -21.58 34.48
C SER A 269 2.54 -21.07 33.06
N LEU A 270 3.77 -21.26 32.59
CA LEU A 270 4.19 -20.87 31.25
C LEU A 270 3.49 -21.71 30.18
N VAL A 271 3.38 -23.03 30.40
CA VAL A 271 2.66 -23.95 29.48
C VAL A 271 1.18 -23.60 29.42
N GLN A 272 0.54 -23.31 30.56
CA GLN A 272 -0.85 -22.88 30.61
C GLN A 272 -1.07 -21.57 29.83
N VAL A 273 -0.23 -20.56 30.06
CA VAL A 273 -0.31 -19.29 29.34
C VAL A 273 -0.07 -19.47 27.84
N TYR A 274 0.85 -20.36 27.47
CA TYR A 274 1.10 -20.69 26.07
C TYR A 274 -0.12 -21.36 25.42
N GLN A 275 -0.74 -22.34 26.08
CA GLN A 275 -1.97 -23.01 25.63
C GLN A 275 -3.11 -22.02 25.41
N GLU A 276 -3.30 -21.07 26.32
CA GLU A 276 -4.33 -20.03 26.18
C GLU A 276 -4.12 -19.12 24.94
N VAL A 277 -2.87 -18.86 24.55
CA VAL A 277 -2.55 -17.99 23.41
C VAL A 277 -2.54 -18.76 22.08
N PHE A 278 -2.14 -20.02 22.12
CA PHE A 278 -1.95 -20.91 20.97
C PHE A 278 -2.88 -22.13 21.11
N ILE A 279 -4.16 -21.92 20.80
CA ILE A 279 -5.32 -22.85 20.94
C ILE A 279 -5.12 -24.26 20.32
N ASN A 280 -4.04 -24.53 19.59
CA ASN A 280 -3.81 -25.84 18.96
C ASN A 280 -3.36 -26.89 19.99
N GLU A 281 -4.31 -27.71 20.44
CA GLU A 281 -4.12 -28.85 21.36
C GLU A 281 -2.97 -29.79 20.99
N GLN A 282 -2.67 -29.95 19.69
CA GLN A 282 -1.57 -30.82 19.23
C GLN A 282 -0.17 -30.29 19.54
N GLN A 283 0.05 -28.97 19.58
CA GLN A 283 1.39 -28.40 19.82
C GLN A 283 1.72 -28.26 21.30
N ALA A 284 0.69 -28.17 22.15
CA ALA A 284 0.85 -28.02 23.59
C ALA A 284 1.06 -29.35 24.33
N SER A 285 0.57 -30.46 23.78
CA SER A 285 0.78 -31.81 24.34
C SER A 285 2.28 -32.15 24.49
N PHE A 286 3.11 -31.71 23.54
CA PHE A 286 4.57 -31.91 23.58
C PHE A 286 5.26 -31.16 24.74
N LEU A 287 4.73 -30.00 25.13
CA LEU A 287 5.22 -29.25 26.29
C LEU A 287 4.78 -29.89 27.63
N GLY A 288 3.75 -30.74 27.58
CA GLY A 288 3.18 -31.49 28.70
C GLY A 288 3.86 -32.83 29.01
N ASN A 289 4.92 -33.22 28.27
CA ASN A 289 5.81 -34.32 28.68
C ASN A 289 6.44 -33.92 30.02
N GLY A 290 5.85 -34.36 31.13
CA GLY A 290 5.97 -33.76 32.46
C GLY A 290 7.37 -33.26 32.84
N PHE A 291 7.40 -32.15 33.56
CA PHE A 291 8.63 -31.54 34.08
C PHE A 291 9.49 -32.56 34.87
N TRP A 292 8.88 -33.32 35.77
CA TRP A 292 9.57 -34.30 36.61
C TRP A 292 10.16 -35.51 35.88
N PRO A 293 9.50 -36.12 34.88
CA PRO A 293 10.13 -37.11 34.00
C PRO A 293 11.41 -36.61 33.33
N GLN A 294 11.43 -35.36 32.86
CA GLN A 294 12.64 -34.81 32.24
C GLN A 294 13.73 -34.50 33.27
N VAL A 295 13.35 -33.98 34.45
CA VAL A 295 14.28 -33.76 35.57
C VAL A 295 14.87 -35.09 36.02
N SER A 296 14.07 -36.16 36.14
CA SER A 296 14.54 -37.47 36.58
C SER A 296 15.49 -38.11 35.56
N GLN A 297 15.23 -37.95 34.26
CA GLN A 297 16.14 -38.41 33.20
C GLN A 297 17.49 -37.64 33.24
N ALA A 298 17.44 -36.32 33.35
CA ALA A 298 18.64 -35.48 33.45
C ALA A 298 19.43 -35.77 34.75
N LEU A 299 18.73 -35.99 35.85
CA LEU A 299 19.32 -36.37 37.13
C LEU A 299 19.97 -37.76 37.05
N ASN A 300 19.30 -38.74 36.43
CA ASN A 300 19.84 -40.09 36.23
C ASN A 300 21.14 -40.05 35.43
N GLN A 301 21.20 -39.29 34.32
CA GLN A 301 22.43 -39.12 33.55
C GLN A 301 23.57 -38.55 34.40
N ARG A 302 23.29 -37.57 35.25
CA ARG A 302 24.30 -36.99 36.16
C ARG A 302 24.76 -37.97 37.23
N LEU A 303 23.82 -38.68 37.85
CA LEU A 303 24.14 -39.70 38.86
C LEU A 303 24.97 -40.85 38.25
N LYS A 304 24.71 -41.26 37.00
CA LYS A 304 25.58 -42.19 36.26
C LYS A 304 27.02 -41.66 36.19
N THR A 305 27.21 -40.41 35.76
CA THR A 305 28.53 -39.80 35.67
C THR A 305 29.22 -39.67 37.04
N MET A 306 28.46 -39.35 38.09
CA MET A 306 28.98 -39.31 39.47
C MET A 306 29.38 -40.69 40.00
N ALA A 307 28.65 -41.74 39.61
CA ALA A 307 28.95 -43.11 40.00
C ALA A 307 30.23 -43.62 39.31
N VAL A 308 30.41 -43.30 38.03
CA VAL A 308 31.64 -43.64 37.29
C VAL A 308 32.86 -42.92 37.87
N THR A 309 32.71 -41.70 38.37
CA THR A 309 33.80 -40.91 38.97
C THR A 309 34.04 -41.21 40.46
N ASN A 310 33.35 -42.19 41.05
CA ASN A 310 33.42 -42.57 42.47
C ASN A 310 33.27 -41.36 43.42
N ASN A 311 32.32 -40.48 43.11
CA ASN A 311 32.15 -39.21 43.80
C ASN A 311 31.70 -39.42 45.26
N PRO A 312 32.35 -38.79 46.26
CA PRO A 312 31.99 -38.92 47.69
C PRO A 312 30.54 -38.51 48.00
N ALA A 313 29.92 -37.67 47.17
CA ALA A 313 28.51 -37.30 47.28
C ALA A 313 27.53 -38.50 47.26
N LEU A 314 27.88 -39.60 46.57
CA LEU A 314 27.04 -40.80 46.58
C LEU A 314 27.07 -41.53 47.93
N LYS A 315 28.19 -41.45 48.66
CA LYS A 315 28.29 -41.99 50.03
C LYS A 315 27.46 -41.14 50.99
N THR A 316 27.51 -39.82 50.85
CA THR A 316 26.66 -38.89 51.62
C THR A 316 25.17 -39.13 51.35
N MET A 317 24.81 -39.47 50.12
CA MET A 317 23.43 -39.84 49.76
C MET A 317 22.91 -41.09 50.49
N LEU A 318 23.78 -42.08 50.75
CA LEU A 318 23.44 -43.27 51.54
C LEU A 318 23.25 -42.94 53.03
N VAL A 319 24.04 -42.00 53.57
CA VAL A 319 23.93 -41.54 54.97
C VAL A 319 22.59 -40.87 55.24
N TYR A 320 22.04 -40.11 54.28
CA TYR A 320 20.77 -39.40 54.41
C TYR A 320 19.60 -40.05 53.66
N LYS A 321 19.69 -41.37 53.39
CA LYS A 321 18.73 -42.13 52.57
C LYS A 321 17.27 -41.91 53.00
N ASP A 322 16.97 -42.04 54.29
CA ASP A 322 15.60 -41.96 54.80
C ASP A 322 15.01 -40.55 54.66
N THR A 323 15.81 -39.51 54.92
CA THR A 323 15.39 -38.11 54.76
C THR A 323 15.18 -37.77 53.29
N ILE A 324 16.05 -38.22 52.38
CA ILE A 324 15.91 -37.99 50.94
C ILE A 324 14.67 -38.71 50.38
N LEU A 325 14.43 -39.95 50.80
CA LEU A 325 13.25 -40.71 50.38
C LEU A 325 11.97 -40.07 50.91
N GLN A 326 11.94 -39.62 52.17
CA GLN A 326 10.79 -38.91 52.74
C GLN A 326 10.50 -37.59 52.00
N THR A 327 11.53 -36.83 51.63
CA THR A 327 11.37 -35.56 50.90
C THR A 327 10.90 -35.78 49.45
N THR A 328 11.26 -36.91 48.84
CA THR A 328 10.91 -37.26 47.46
C THR A 328 9.67 -38.16 47.32
N GLN A 329 9.00 -38.53 48.42
CA GLN A 329 7.76 -39.32 48.39
C GLN A 329 6.65 -38.66 47.56
N SER A 330 6.64 -37.32 47.51
CA SER A 330 5.70 -36.56 46.67
C SER A 330 6.09 -36.46 45.19
N LEU A 331 7.24 -37.02 44.80
CA LEU A 331 7.85 -36.93 43.46
C LEU A 331 8.26 -38.32 42.97
N PRO A 332 7.32 -39.14 42.45
CA PRO A 332 7.55 -40.56 42.17
C PRO A 332 8.68 -40.80 41.15
N ASP A 333 8.79 -39.97 40.11
CA ASP A 333 9.80 -40.13 39.06
C ASP A 333 11.24 -39.93 39.57
N VAL A 334 11.43 -38.94 40.46
CA VAL A 334 12.72 -38.65 41.07
C VAL A 334 13.06 -39.70 42.13
N SER A 335 12.07 -40.10 42.94
CA SER A 335 12.24 -41.15 43.96
C SER A 335 12.67 -42.49 43.34
N ASN A 336 12.06 -42.86 42.22
CA ASN A 336 12.40 -44.10 41.50
C ASN A 336 13.84 -44.11 40.99
N VAL A 337 14.33 -42.99 40.45
CA VAL A 337 15.74 -42.87 40.03
C VAL A 337 16.68 -42.99 41.23
N LEU A 338 16.38 -42.33 42.35
CA LEU A 338 17.25 -42.36 43.54
C LEU A 338 17.32 -43.75 44.18
N LYS A 339 16.20 -44.49 44.25
CA LYS A 339 16.16 -45.86 44.76
C LYS A 339 17.10 -46.81 44.00
N VAL A 340 17.29 -46.62 42.69
CA VAL A 340 18.22 -47.44 41.88
C VAL A 340 19.68 -47.27 42.32
N TYR A 341 20.07 -46.07 42.76
CA TYR A 341 21.44 -45.78 43.19
C TYR A 341 21.65 -45.97 44.70
N MET A 342 20.59 -45.96 45.52
CA MET A 342 20.65 -46.21 46.96
C MET A 342 20.59 -47.69 47.36
N ASN A 343 20.31 -48.58 46.39
CA ASN A 343 20.26 -50.03 46.57
C ASN A 343 21.44 -50.74 45.86
N ARG A 344 22.34 -49.99 45.23
CA ARG A 344 23.65 -50.43 44.76
C ARG A 344 24.70 -50.03 45.79
#